data_AF-A0A7C3VYX8-F1
#
_entry.id   AF-A0A7C3VYX8-F1
#
_cell.length_a   1.000
_cell.length_b   1.000
_cell.length_c   1.000
_cell.angle_alpha   90.00
_cell.angle_beta   90.00
_cell.angle_gamma   90.00
#
_symmetry.space_group_name_H-M   'P 1'
#
loop_
_entity.id
_entity.type
_entity.pdbx_description
1 polymer ?
#
loop_
_entity_poly.entity_id
_entity_poly.type
_entity_poly.pdbx_seq_one_letter_code
_entity_poly.pdbx_strand_id
1 'polypeptide(L)'
;KGVGVYFVTQNPADVPEDILGQLGNRVQHALRAYTGKDRRDLRQAAENYRDNPRFSIEDAIREVGVGEAVTSFLEAKGVPGMAERTLIRPPSSQLGPISDKDRRAFIATSPIAGKYEAKVDRISAYETLKARAEQAAKEAEAAERAEEEADMAEREYRAGRRYSGTRVGRSTSRRSRKSGGFGEAVANVVIKELKGTTGRRIVRGIFGTLFKGR
;
A
#
# COMPACT_ATOMS: atom_id res chain seq x y z
N LYS A 1 -14.26 33.55 -1.51
CA LYS A 1 -14.74 32.43 -2.37
C LYS A 1 -15.84 31.58 -1.73
N GLY A 2 -16.22 31.81 -0.47
CA GLY A 2 -17.26 31.00 0.18
C GLY A 2 -16.88 29.52 0.35
N VAL A 3 -15.59 29.24 0.57
CA VAL A 3 -15.07 27.88 0.72
C VAL A 3 -14.76 27.62 2.19
N GLY A 4 -15.37 26.59 2.76
CA GLY A 4 -15.05 26.09 4.10
C GLY A 4 -14.20 24.82 4.00
N VAL A 5 -13.23 24.68 4.91
CA VAL A 5 -12.35 23.51 5.00
C VAL A 5 -12.48 22.93 6.40
N TYR A 6 -12.67 21.62 6.49
CA TYR A 6 -12.84 20.90 7.75
C TYR A 6 -11.83 19.75 7.78
N PHE A 7 -11.04 19.69 8.85
CA PHE A 7 -10.14 18.57 9.12
C PHE A 7 -10.74 17.71 10.22
N VAL A 8 -10.90 16.41 9.94
CA VAL A 8 -11.44 15.43 10.87
C VAL A 8 -10.42 14.30 11.01
N THR A 9 -9.80 14.19 12.17
CA THR A 9 -8.80 13.16 12.49
C THR A 9 -8.98 12.65 13.92
N GLN A 10 -8.53 11.42 14.16
CA GLN A 10 -8.40 10.85 15.50
C GLN A 10 -7.06 11.20 16.17
N ASN A 11 -6.07 11.65 15.40
CA ASN A 11 -4.73 11.98 15.87
C ASN A 11 -4.43 13.47 15.58
N PRO A 12 -4.27 14.31 16.60
CA PRO A 12 -4.02 15.74 16.39
C PRO A 12 -2.72 16.01 15.63
N ALA A 13 -1.75 15.10 15.67
CA ALA A 13 -0.49 15.23 14.94
C ALA A 13 -0.62 15.05 13.41
N ASP A 14 -1.78 14.63 12.91
CA ASP A 14 -2.01 14.49 11.46
C ASP A 14 -2.20 15.85 10.76
N VAL A 15 -2.52 16.91 11.51
CA VAL A 15 -2.68 18.26 10.96
C VAL A 15 -1.45 19.10 11.31
N PRO A 16 -0.72 19.62 10.32
CA PRO A 16 0.41 20.51 10.55
C PRO A 16 0.05 21.75 11.36
N GLU A 17 1.00 22.26 12.16
CA GLU A 17 0.79 23.37 13.08
C GLU A 17 0.45 24.69 12.38
N ASP A 18 1.04 24.93 11.21
CA ASP A 18 0.76 26.07 10.33
C ASP A 18 -0.68 26.07 9.81
N ILE A 19 -1.28 24.90 9.65
CA ILE A 19 -2.69 24.73 9.30
C ILE A 19 -3.56 24.85 10.55
N LEU A 20 -3.20 24.18 11.65
CA LEU A 20 -3.94 24.27 12.93
C LEU A 20 -4.10 25.72 13.39
N GLY A 21 -3.04 26.53 13.30
CA GLY A 21 -3.07 27.95 13.66
C GLY A 21 -4.05 28.80 12.84
N GLN A 22 -4.44 28.33 11.65
CA GLN A 22 -5.43 28.99 10.78
C GLN A 22 -6.86 28.53 11.04
N LEU A 23 -7.05 27.43 11.78
CA LEU A 23 -8.38 26.90 12.09
C LEU A 23 -8.98 27.64 13.29
N GLY A 24 -9.93 28.53 12.99
CA GLY A 24 -10.61 29.33 14.01
C GLY A 24 -11.70 28.58 14.80
N ASN A 25 -12.33 27.56 14.20
CA ASN A 25 -13.33 26.73 14.86
C ASN A 25 -12.71 25.38 15.23
N ARG A 26 -12.93 24.94 16.48
CA ARG A 26 -12.34 23.72 17.01
C ARG A 26 -13.37 22.92 17.80
N VAL A 27 -13.35 21.61 17.58
CA VAL A 27 -14.18 20.63 18.27
C VAL A 27 -13.27 19.47 18.64
N GLN A 28 -12.95 19.36 19.92
CA GLN A 28 -12.07 18.32 20.45
C GLN A 28 -12.88 17.32 21.28
N HIS A 29 -12.99 16.10 20.77
CA HIS A 29 -13.46 14.96 21.54
C HIS A 29 -12.36 14.41 22.44
N ALA A 30 -12.72 13.45 23.29
CA ALA A 30 -11.84 12.83 24.26
C ALA A 30 -10.49 12.40 23.67
N LEU A 31 -9.39 12.89 24.25
CA LEU A 31 -8.06 12.37 24.01
C LEU A 31 -7.63 11.54 25.21
N ARG A 32 -7.53 10.23 25.02
CA ARG A 32 -7.10 9.32 26.08
C ARG A 32 -5.58 9.28 26.12
N ALA A 33 -5.00 9.87 27.17
CA ALA A 33 -3.56 9.95 27.32
C ALA A 33 -2.99 8.81 28.16
N TYR A 34 -2.59 7.70 27.52
CA TYR A 34 -1.97 6.56 28.21
C TYR A 34 -0.44 6.62 28.16
N THR A 35 0.11 7.09 27.04
CA THR A 35 1.55 7.18 26.82
C THR A 35 2.10 8.57 27.10
N GLY A 36 3.42 8.69 27.23
CA GLY A 36 4.07 10.00 27.35
C GLY A 36 3.92 10.87 26.11
N LYS A 37 3.72 10.27 24.94
CA LYS A 37 3.41 10.99 23.69
C LYS A 37 2.00 11.59 23.79
N ASP A 38 1.01 10.79 24.14
CA ASP A 38 -0.38 11.25 24.24
C ASP A 38 -0.53 12.40 25.25
N ARG A 39 0.22 12.39 26.36
CA ARG A 39 0.24 13.51 27.32
C ARG A 39 0.83 14.80 26.77
N ARG A 40 1.72 14.73 25.78
CA ARG A 40 2.23 15.93 25.09
C ARG A 40 1.22 16.41 24.07
N ASP A 41 0.66 15.47 23.31
CA ASP A 41 -0.33 15.76 22.27
C ASP A 41 -1.61 16.37 22.90
N LEU A 42 -2.02 15.89 24.09
CA LEU A 42 -3.12 16.47 24.88
C LEU A 42 -2.83 17.90 25.35
N ARG A 43 -1.63 18.15 25.90
CA ARG A 43 -1.22 19.50 26.33
C ARG A 43 -1.18 20.48 25.17
N GLN A 44 -0.59 20.07 24.05
CA GLN A 44 -0.58 20.86 22.83
C GLN A 44 -2.01 21.15 22.34
N ALA A 45 -2.91 20.16 22.40
CA ALA A 45 -4.32 20.37 22.04
C ALA A 45 -5.01 21.38 22.99
N ALA A 46 -4.69 21.38 24.29
CA ALA A 46 -5.24 22.32 25.26
C ALA A 46 -4.71 23.76 25.05
N GLU A 47 -3.42 23.93 24.78
CA GLU A 47 -2.77 25.24 24.51
C GLU A 47 -3.32 25.95 23.27
N ASN A 48 -3.97 25.20 22.39
CA ASN A 48 -4.62 25.71 21.19
C ASN A 48 -6.00 26.38 21.44
N TYR A 49 -6.47 26.37 22.69
CA TYR A 49 -7.74 26.98 23.08
C TYR A 49 -7.51 28.26 23.88
N ARG A 50 -8.50 29.15 23.83
CA ARG A 50 -8.56 30.26 24.78
C ARG A 50 -8.95 29.73 26.15
N ASP A 51 -8.16 30.11 27.16
CA ASP A 51 -8.36 29.72 28.55
C ASP A 51 -9.78 30.01 29.06
N ASN A 52 -10.30 29.11 29.89
CA ASN A 52 -11.56 29.30 30.59
C ASN A 52 -11.29 29.29 32.11
N PRO A 53 -11.63 30.36 32.86
CA PRO A 53 -11.41 30.41 34.31
C PRO A 53 -12.24 29.39 35.09
N ARG A 54 -13.29 28.80 34.49
CA ARG A 54 -14.17 27.83 35.15
C ARG A 54 -13.56 26.44 35.27
N PHE A 55 -12.63 26.06 34.40
CA PHE A 55 -12.06 24.71 34.37
C PHE A 55 -10.75 24.64 33.58
N SER A 56 -9.92 23.65 33.92
CA SER A 56 -8.75 23.27 33.14
C SER A 56 -9.16 22.60 31.82
N ILE A 57 -8.69 23.15 30.70
CA ILE A 57 -8.99 22.63 29.35
C ILE A 57 -8.35 21.26 29.14
N GLU A 58 -7.12 21.07 29.64
CA GLU A 58 -6.42 19.78 29.61
C GLU A 58 -7.23 18.70 30.34
N ASP A 59 -7.74 19.01 31.54
CA ASP A 59 -8.58 18.05 32.27
C ASP A 59 -9.93 17.84 31.57
N ALA A 60 -10.52 18.88 30.99
CA ALA A 60 -11.75 18.77 30.22
C ALA A 60 -11.60 17.85 29.00
N ILE A 61 -10.54 17.99 28.22
CA ILE A 61 -10.26 17.14 27.06
C ILE A 61 -10.07 15.68 27.47
N ARG A 62 -9.52 15.42 28.67
CA ARG A 62 -9.35 14.07 29.20
C ARG A 62 -10.67 13.46 29.68
N GLU A 63 -11.54 14.27 30.26
CA GLU A 63 -12.76 13.82 30.95
C GLU A 63 -13.99 13.69 30.06
N VAL A 64 -14.06 14.42 28.94
CA VAL A 64 -15.24 14.39 28.06
C VAL A 64 -15.57 12.97 27.61
N GLY A 65 -16.85 12.62 27.71
CA GLY A 65 -17.37 11.30 27.35
C GLY A 65 -17.78 11.16 25.89
N VAL A 66 -18.40 10.02 25.57
CA VAL A 66 -19.06 9.82 24.28
C VAL A 66 -20.24 10.79 24.15
N GLY A 67 -20.30 11.53 23.06
CA GLY A 67 -21.31 12.57 22.85
C GLY A 67 -20.96 13.91 23.49
N GLU A 68 -19.77 14.06 24.08
CA GLU A 68 -19.27 15.32 24.62
C GLU A 68 -18.02 15.77 23.87
N ALA A 69 -17.77 17.09 23.87
CA ALA A 69 -16.57 17.69 23.30
C ALA A 69 -16.22 19.00 24.00
N VAL A 70 -14.96 19.38 23.94
CA VAL A 70 -14.54 20.76 24.19
C VAL A 70 -14.62 21.52 22.87
N THR A 71 -15.35 22.63 22.86
CA THR A 71 -15.59 23.42 21.64
C THR A 71 -15.16 24.87 21.81
N SER A 72 -14.56 25.44 20.77
CA SER A 72 -14.35 26.87 20.63
C SER A 72 -14.73 27.28 19.21
N PHE A 73 -15.59 28.29 19.11
CA PHE A 73 -16.08 28.81 17.84
C PHE A 73 -15.72 30.29 17.72
N LEU A 74 -15.57 30.76 16.49
CA LEU A 74 -15.29 32.16 16.22
C LEU A 74 -16.45 33.05 16.64
N GLU A 75 -16.14 34.06 17.44
CA GLU A 75 -17.02 35.17 17.81
C GLU A 75 -16.97 36.28 16.74
N ALA A 76 -17.65 37.39 17.02
CA ALA A 76 -17.61 38.57 16.17
C ALA A 76 -16.16 38.99 15.88
N LYS A 77 -15.91 39.41 14.65
CA LYS A 77 -14.58 39.81 14.14
C LYS A 77 -13.55 38.65 14.07
N GLY A 78 -13.99 37.39 14.15
CA GLY A 78 -13.12 36.24 13.94
C GLY A 78 -12.18 35.94 15.11
N VAL A 79 -12.52 36.39 16.31
CA VAL A 79 -11.79 36.06 17.53
C VAL A 79 -12.24 34.68 18.02
N PRO A 80 -11.33 33.76 18.37
CA PRO A 80 -11.72 32.49 18.98
C PRO A 80 -12.45 32.72 20.31
N GLY A 81 -13.66 32.17 20.43
CA GLY A 81 -14.43 32.20 21.66
C GLY A 81 -13.79 31.34 22.75
N MET A 82 -14.21 31.56 24.00
CA MET A 82 -13.77 30.74 25.13
C MET A 82 -14.14 29.27 24.92
N ALA A 83 -13.26 28.37 25.33
CA ALA A 83 -13.53 26.94 25.28
C ALA A 83 -14.65 26.56 26.25
N GLU A 84 -15.64 25.79 25.80
CA GLU A 84 -16.73 25.28 26.64
C GLU A 84 -16.84 23.76 26.51
N ARG A 85 -17.32 23.10 27.58
CA ARG A 85 -17.72 21.68 27.53
C ARG A 85 -19.13 21.61 26.94
N THR A 86 -19.28 20.91 25.82
CA THR A 86 -20.51 20.91 25.02
C THR A 86 -21.01 19.49 24.78
N LEU A 87 -22.32 19.30 24.94
CA LEU A 87 -23.01 18.08 24.51
C LEU A 87 -23.29 18.15 23.01
N ILE A 88 -22.86 17.13 22.29
CA ILE A 88 -23.05 17.00 20.84
C ILE A 88 -24.36 16.30 20.58
N ARG A 89 -25.28 17.01 19.90
CA ARG A 89 -26.54 16.44 19.47
C ARG A 89 -26.26 15.29 18.49
N PRO A 90 -26.77 14.07 18.74
CA PRO A 90 -26.61 12.98 17.80
C PRO A 90 -27.34 13.30 16.48
N PRO A 91 -26.81 12.85 15.33
CA PRO A 91 -27.47 13.07 14.06
C PRO A 91 -28.82 12.35 14.04
N SER A 92 -29.82 12.98 13.40
CA SER A 92 -31.13 12.37 13.19
C SER A 92 -31.16 11.40 11.99
N SER A 93 -30.00 11.15 11.37
CA SER A 93 -29.83 10.21 10.26
C SER A 93 -29.37 8.84 10.75
N GLN A 94 -29.56 7.82 9.92
CA GLN A 94 -28.94 6.52 10.12
C GLN A 94 -27.42 6.64 9.98
N LEU A 95 -26.71 6.39 11.09
CA LEU A 95 -25.26 6.20 11.11
C LEU A 95 -24.99 4.71 10.84
N GLY A 96 -24.35 4.40 9.72
CA GLY A 96 -23.96 3.04 9.37
C GLY A 96 -24.15 2.75 7.88
N PRO A 97 -23.66 1.59 7.42
CA PRO A 97 -23.91 1.15 6.06
C PRO A 97 -25.43 0.96 5.85
N ILE A 98 -25.92 1.46 4.72
CA ILE A 98 -27.27 1.13 4.24
C ILE A 98 -27.35 -0.37 3.94
N SER A 99 -28.56 -0.94 3.95
CA SER A 99 -28.73 -2.35 3.58
C SER A 99 -28.33 -2.58 2.12
N ASP A 100 -27.88 -3.79 1.79
CA ASP A 100 -27.56 -4.16 0.40
C ASP A 100 -28.78 -4.03 -0.52
N LYS A 101 -29.99 -4.13 0.02
CA LYS A 101 -31.24 -3.92 -0.71
C LYS A 101 -31.40 -2.44 -1.07
N ASP A 102 -31.28 -1.54 -0.10
CA ASP A 102 -31.42 -0.10 -0.31
C ASP A 102 -30.31 0.42 -1.22
N ARG A 103 -29.09 -0.09 -1.04
CA ARG A 103 -27.94 0.22 -1.90
C ARG A 103 -28.21 -0.11 -3.36
N ARG A 104 -28.74 -1.29 -3.65
CA ARG A 104 -29.09 -1.70 -5.02
C ARG A 104 -30.19 -0.81 -5.59
N ALA A 105 -31.20 -0.47 -4.81
CA ALA A 105 -32.28 0.42 -5.24
C ALA A 105 -31.74 1.82 -5.62
N PHE A 106 -30.86 2.40 -4.80
CA PHE A 106 -30.22 3.69 -5.11
C PHE A 106 -29.29 3.65 -6.32
N ILE A 107 -28.57 2.55 -6.53
CA ILE A 107 -27.72 2.39 -7.71
C ILE A 107 -28.59 2.32 -8.97
N ALA A 108 -29.73 1.61 -8.91
CA ALA A 108 -30.64 1.47 -10.03
C ALA A 108 -31.31 2.80 -10.46
N THR A 109 -31.48 3.76 -9.53
CA THR A 109 -31.99 5.09 -9.87
C THR A 109 -30.91 6.04 -10.43
N SER A 110 -29.65 5.62 -10.44
CA SER A 110 -28.55 6.46 -10.90
C SER A 110 -28.60 6.66 -12.42
N PRO A 111 -28.34 7.88 -12.93
CA PRO A 111 -28.23 8.13 -14.38
C PRO A 111 -27.11 7.33 -15.08
N ILE A 112 -26.18 6.76 -14.32
CA ILE A 112 -25.07 5.94 -14.80
C ILE A 112 -25.23 4.44 -14.47
N ALA A 113 -26.42 4.03 -14.02
CA ALA A 113 -26.75 2.62 -13.84
C ALA A 113 -26.44 1.83 -15.11
N GLY A 114 -25.89 0.62 -14.97
CA GLY A 114 -25.45 -0.23 -16.08
C GLY A 114 -24.10 0.13 -16.72
N LYS A 115 -23.59 1.36 -16.58
CA LYS A 115 -22.35 1.80 -17.26
C LYS A 115 -21.07 1.24 -16.64
N TYR A 116 -21.01 1.15 -15.31
CA TYR A 116 -19.81 0.78 -14.55
C TYR A 116 -19.98 -0.53 -13.76
N GLU A 117 -21.03 -1.30 -14.05
CA GLU A 117 -21.36 -2.52 -13.32
C GLU A 117 -20.53 -3.72 -13.77
N ALA A 118 -20.12 -3.73 -15.05
CA ALA A 118 -19.22 -4.73 -15.59
C ALA A 118 -17.82 -4.55 -15.00
N LYS A 119 -17.48 -5.38 -14.00
CA LYS A 119 -16.12 -5.46 -13.47
C LYS A 119 -15.22 -6.03 -14.57
N VAL A 120 -14.32 -5.22 -15.09
CA VAL A 120 -13.28 -5.67 -16.00
C VAL A 120 -12.09 -6.09 -15.18
N ASP A 121 -11.97 -7.39 -14.93
CA ASP A 121 -10.75 -7.96 -14.39
C ASP A 121 -9.74 -8.15 -15.53
N ARG A 122 -8.60 -7.48 -15.43
CA ARG A 122 -7.58 -7.50 -16.49
C ARG A 122 -6.58 -8.58 -16.16
N ILE A 123 -6.26 -9.42 -17.14
CA ILE A 123 -5.15 -10.36 -17.03
C ILE A 123 -3.88 -9.57 -16.71
N SER A 124 -3.28 -9.86 -15.57
CA SER A 124 -2.08 -9.16 -15.14
C SER A 124 -0.88 -9.56 -16.00
N ALA A 125 0.10 -8.67 -16.09
CA ALA A 125 1.37 -8.99 -16.75
C ALA A 125 2.05 -10.21 -16.09
N TYR A 126 1.90 -10.35 -14.77
CA TYR A 126 2.41 -11.51 -14.03
C TYR A 126 1.76 -12.82 -14.47
N GLU A 127 0.43 -12.87 -14.58
CA GLU A 127 -0.29 -14.07 -15.04
C GLU A 127 0.07 -14.42 -16.49
N THR A 128 0.20 -13.41 -17.34
CA THR A 128 0.64 -13.60 -18.74
C THR A 128 2.05 -14.19 -18.82
N LEU A 129 2.98 -13.68 -18.01
CA LEU A 129 4.36 -14.15 -17.96
C LEU A 129 4.46 -15.55 -17.35
N LYS A 130 3.69 -15.83 -16.30
CA LYS A 130 3.61 -17.14 -15.66
C LYS A 130 3.08 -18.20 -16.64
N ALA A 131 1.98 -17.91 -17.34
CA ALA A 131 1.41 -18.80 -18.35
C ALA A 131 2.42 -19.09 -19.48
N ARG A 132 3.16 -18.08 -19.96
CA ARG A 132 4.23 -18.27 -20.95
C ARG A 132 5.37 -19.15 -20.42
N ALA A 133 5.79 -18.95 -19.17
CA ALA A 133 6.85 -19.75 -18.56
C ALA A 133 6.42 -21.21 -18.36
N GLU A 134 5.18 -21.45 -17.91
CA GLU A 134 4.62 -22.79 -17.77
C GLU A 134 4.47 -23.50 -19.12
N GLN A 135 4.10 -22.77 -20.16
CA GLN A 135 3.99 -23.32 -21.51
C GLN A 135 5.37 -23.68 -22.08
N ALA A 136 6.37 -22.82 -21.92
CA ALA A 136 7.74 -23.11 -22.31
C ALA A 136 8.33 -24.31 -21.56
N ALA A 137 8.01 -24.48 -20.27
CA ALA A 137 8.45 -25.63 -19.49
C ALA A 137 7.82 -26.95 -19.98
N LYS A 138 6.53 -26.94 -20.33
CA LYS A 138 5.84 -28.11 -20.90
C LYS A 138 6.36 -28.48 -22.27
N GLU A 139 6.66 -27.50 -23.12
CA GLU A 139 7.26 -27.72 -24.44
C GLU A 139 8.67 -28.32 -24.34
N ALA A 140 9.48 -27.84 -23.39
CA ALA A 140 10.80 -28.40 -23.12
C ALA A 140 10.71 -29.85 -22.63
N GLU A 141 9.78 -30.16 -21.72
CA GLU A 141 9.58 -31.51 -21.19
C GLU A 141 9.07 -32.48 -22.28
N ALA A 142 8.21 -32.02 -23.18
CA ALA A 142 7.74 -32.80 -24.31
C ALA A 142 8.85 -33.07 -25.34
N ALA A 143 9.73 -32.09 -25.58
CA ALA A 143 10.90 -32.26 -26.45
C ALA A 143 11.92 -33.26 -25.87
N GLU A 144 12.19 -33.20 -24.56
CA GLU A 144 13.07 -34.16 -23.89
C GLU A 144 12.49 -35.59 -23.95
N ARG A 145 11.18 -35.76 -23.71
CA ARG A 145 10.52 -37.08 -23.85
C ARG A 145 10.55 -37.61 -25.28
N ALA A 146 10.34 -36.76 -26.28
CA ALA A 146 10.44 -37.16 -27.67
C ALA A 146 11.87 -37.54 -28.09
N GLU A 147 12.90 -36.90 -27.51
CA GLU A 147 14.30 -37.29 -27.71
C GLU A 147 14.66 -38.60 -26.98
N GLU A 148 14.01 -38.88 -25.85
CA GLU A 148 14.19 -40.14 -25.11
C GLU A 148 13.49 -41.33 -25.77
N GLU A 149 12.32 -41.12 -26.37
CA GLU A 149 11.56 -42.14 -27.12
C GLU A 149 12.04 -42.33 -28.56
N ALA A 150 12.76 -41.36 -29.13
CA ALA A 150 13.47 -41.54 -30.39
C ALA A 150 14.50 -42.68 -30.23
N ASP A 151 14.22 -43.80 -30.89
CA ASP A 151 14.94 -45.06 -30.79
C ASP A 151 16.47 -44.87 -30.90
N MET A 152 17.25 -45.67 -30.16
CA MET A 152 18.71 -45.64 -30.21
C MET A 152 19.27 -45.75 -31.65
N ALA A 153 18.53 -46.43 -32.54
CA ALA A 153 18.85 -46.57 -33.96
C ALA A 153 18.74 -45.24 -34.75
N GLU A 154 17.81 -44.36 -34.42
CA GLU A 154 17.63 -43.08 -35.10
C GLU A 154 18.64 -42.03 -34.63
N ARG A 155 19.09 -42.13 -33.36
CA ARG A 155 20.19 -41.33 -32.80
C ARG A 155 21.53 -41.67 -33.44
N GLU A 156 21.80 -42.94 -33.72
CA GLU A 156 22.99 -43.36 -34.51
C GLU A 156 22.89 -42.89 -35.97
N TYR A 157 21.72 -42.97 -36.59
CA TYR A 157 21.51 -42.51 -37.97
C TYR A 157 21.70 -40.99 -38.14
N ARG A 158 21.24 -40.18 -37.18
CA ARG A 158 21.49 -38.72 -37.16
C ARG A 158 22.93 -38.36 -36.78
N ALA A 159 23.56 -39.12 -35.88
CA ALA A 159 24.97 -38.93 -35.54
C ALA A 159 25.93 -39.32 -36.70
N GLY A 160 25.50 -40.22 -37.59
CA GLY A 160 26.23 -40.61 -38.80
C GLY A 160 26.27 -39.54 -39.91
N ARG A 161 25.39 -38.52 -39.86
CA ARG A 161 25.42 -37.37 -40.79
C ARG A 161 26.25 -36.19 -40.29
N ARG A 162 27.24 -36.42 -39.41
CA ARG A 162 28.22 -35.41 -38.97
C ARG A 162 29.29 -35.07 -40.03
N TYR A 163 28.89 -34.88 -41.28
CA TYR A 163 29.76 -34.27 -42.30
C TYR A 163 29.19 -33.01 -42.97
N SER A 164 28.02 -32.49 -42.58
CA SER A 164 27.68 -31.09 -42.88
C SER A 164 28.00 -30.22 -41.66
N GLY A 165 29.04 -29.40 -41.79
CA GLY A 165 29.68 -28.70 -40.67
C GLY A 165 28.82 -27.64 -40.01
N THR A 166 28.59 -27.79 -38.71
CA THR A 166 28.55 -26.69 -37.73
C THR A 166 28.66 -27.29 -36.33
N ARG A 167 29.78 -27.04 -35.64
CA ARG A 167 29.99 -27.47 -34.24
C ARG A 167 29.07 -26.66 -33.32
N VAL A 168 28.23 -27.34 -32.55
CA VAL A 168 27.63 -26.79 -31.33
C VAL A 168 28.24 -27.54 -30.14
N GLY A 169 28.81 -26.78 -29.20
CA GLY A 169 29.56 -27.31 -28.06
C GLY A 169 28.69 -28.15 -27.14
N ARG A 170 29.18 -29.35 -26.80
CA ARG A 170 28.59 -30.23 -25.79
C ARG A 170 28.81 -29.59 -24.41
N SER A 171 27.74 -29.11 -23.78
CA SER A 171 27.78 -28.71 -22.37
C SER A 171 27.89 -29.96 -21.50
N THR A 172 29.06 -30.15 -20.89
CA THR A 172 29.27 -31.14 -19.83
C THR A 172 28.69 -30.58 -18.53
N SER A 173 27.44 -30.91 -18.21
CA SER A 173 26.94 -30.81 -16.84
C SER A 173 26.10 -32.04 -16.48
N ARG A 174 26.78 -33.18 -16.33
CA ARG A 174 26.25 -34.25 -15.48
C ARG A 174 26.28 -33.73 -14.03
N ARG A 175 25.14 -33.31 -13.51
CA ARG A 175 24.96 -33.09 -12.07
C ARG A 175 24.25 -34.29 -11.47
N SER A 176 25.06 -35.09 -10.77
CA SER A 176 24.65 -36.16 -9.87
C SER A 176 23.54 -35.68 -8.92
N ARG A 177 22.46 -36.47 -8.83
CA ARG A 177 21.45 -36.35 -7.76
C ARG A 177 22.09 -36.78 -6.45
N LYS A 178 22.17 -35.87 -5.48
CA LYS A 178 22.32 -36.24 -4.07
C LYS A 178 21.28 -35.47 -3.25
N SER A 179 20.58 -36.23 -2.41
CA SER A 179 19.48 -35.85 -1.54
C SER A 179 19.90 -34.96 -0.37
N GLY A 180 19.00 -34.01 -0.01
CA GLY A 180 18.67 -33.67 1.38
C GLY A 180 19.37 -32.45 2.00
N GLY A 181 18.58 -31.43 2.37
CA GLY A 181 18.93 -30.47 3.42
C GLY A 181 18.37 -29.05 3.26
N PHE A 182 17.49 -28.62 4.18
CA PHE A 182 16.86 -27.30 4.26
C PHE A 182 17.84 -26.13 4.55
N GLY A 183 19.14 -26.40 4.71
CA GLY A 183 20.18 -25.40 5.02
C GLY A 183 20.84 -24.72 3.81
N GLU A 184 20.64 -25.22 2.58
CA GLU A 184 21.40 -24.75 1.40
C GLU A 184 20.74 -23.56 0.66
N ALA A 185 19.45 -23.29 0.92
CA ALA A 185 18.74 -22.16 0.31
C ALA A 185 19.19 -20.80 0.86
N VAL A 186 19.56 -20.73 2.13
CA VAL A 186 20.03 -19.49 2.78
C VAL A 186 21.48 -19.19 2.40
N ALA A 187 22.32 -20.21 2.27
CA ALA A 187 23.72 -20.06 1.87
C ALA A 187 23.89 -19.61 0.41
N ASN A 188 23.04 -20.09 -0.51
CA ASN A 188 23.10 -19.73 -1.92
C ASN A 188 22.61 -18.30 -2.24
N VAL A 189 21.75 -17.71 -1.40
CA VAL A 189 21.31 -16.31 -1.56
C VAL A 189 22.38 -15.34 -1.08
N VAL A 190 23.02 -15.62 0.06
CA VAL A 190 24.08 -14.77 0.63
C VAL A 190 25.38 -14.82 -0.20
N ILE A 191 25.73 -15.96 -0.79
CA ILE A 191 26.94 -16.11 -1.61
C ILE A 191 26.79 -15.48 -3.00
N LYS A 192 25.56 -15.41 -3.56
CA LYS A 192 25.33 -14.78 -4.87
C LYS A 192 25.36 -13.25 -4.82
N GLU A 193 25.25 -12.68 -3.63
CA GLU A 193 25.22 -11.23 -3.40
C GLU A 193 26.59 -10.64 -2.99
N LEU A 194 27.59 -11.49 -2.67
CA LEU A 194 28.91 -11.07 -2.16
C LEU A 194 30.11 -11.35 -3.09
N LYS A 195 29.91 -11.86 -4.31
CA LYS A 195 31.00 -12.29 -5.21
C LYS A 195 31.12 -11.56 -6.56
N GLY A 196 30.72 -10.29 -6.66
CA GLY A 196 30.97 -9.51 -7.89
C GLY A 196 31.09 -8.01 -7.69
N THR A 197 32.25 -7.45 -8.04
CA THR A 197 32.66 -6.03 -7.97
C THR A 197 31.94 -5.10 -8.99
N THR A 198 30.65 -5.35 -9.25
CA THR A 198 29.81 -4.59 -10.18
C THR A 198 28.64 -3.87 -9.48
N GLY A 199 28.39 -4.17 -8.20
CA GLY A 199 27.29 -3.60 -7.40
C GLY A 199 27.44 -2.11 -7.02
N ARG A 200 28.63 -1.51 -7.16
CA ARG A 200 28.87 -0.11 -6.72
C ARG A 200 28.85 0.94 -7.84
N ARG A 201 28.49 0.58 -9.09
CA ARG A 201 28.29 1.55 -10.20
C ARG A 201 26.89 1.57 -10.82
N ILE A 202 26.06 0.54 -10.58
CA ILE A 202 24.72 0.44 -11.18
C ILE A 202 23.74 1.47 -10.57
N VAL A 203 23.98 1.93 -9.35
CA VAL A 203 23.15 2.97 -8.68
C VAL A 203 23.33 4.38 -9.28
N ARG A 204 24.35 4.63 -10.12
CA ARG A 204 24.55 5.95 -10.79
C ARG A 204 24.22 5.99 -12.29
N GLY A 205 24.10 4.84 -12.95
CA GLY A 205 23.93 4.79 -14.42
C GLY A 205 22.47 4.80 -14.90
N ILE A 206 21.56 4.21 -14.12
CA ILE A 206 20.16 4.00 -14.55
C ILE A 206 19.31 5.29 -14.43
N PHE A 207 19.78 6.30 -13.68
CA PHE A 207 19.14 7.62 -13.58
C PHE A 207 19.79 8.72 -14.45
N GLY A 208 20.91 8.44 -15.14
CA GLY A 208 21.73 9.46 -15.81
C GLY A 208 21.51 9.64 -17.32
N THR A 209 20.90 8.67 -18.02
CA THR A 209 20.74 8.72 -19.49
C THR A 209 19.30 8.88 -19.96
N LEU A 210 18.31 8.87 -19.05
CA LEU A 210 16.91 9.13 -19.38
C LEU A 210 16.53 10.63 -19.47
N PHE A 211 17.49 11.56 -19.27
CA PHE A 211 17.23 13.02 -19.28
C PHE A 211 18.20 13.87 -20.11
N LYS A 212 18.93 13.29 -21.08
CA LYS A 212 19.78 14.11 -21.96
C LYS A 212 19.70 13.68 -23.43
N GLY A 213 18.61 14.08 -24.07
CA GLY A 213 18.43 14.09 -25.51
C GLY A 213 18.04 15.48 -25.99
N ARG A 214 19.04 16.27 -26.37
CA ARG A 214 19.09 17.24 -27.47
C ARG A 214 20.56 17.47 -27.81
#